data_AF-A0A4Y8N3E2-F1
#
_entry.id   AF-A0A4Y8N3E2-F1
#
_cell.length_a   1.000
_cell.length_b   1.000
_cell.length_c   1.000
_cell.angle_alpha   90.00
_cell.angle_beta   90.00
_cell.angle_gamma   90.00
#
_symmetry.space_group_name_H-M   'P 1'
#
loop_
_entity.id
_entity.type
_entity.pdbx_description
1 polymer ?
#
loop_
_entity_poly.entity_id
_entity_poly.type
_entity_poly.pdbx_seq_one_letter_code
_entity_poly.pdbx_strand_id
1 'polypeptide(L)' 'MMELARGSSYIASTLTPATQQAAIAEVLNEFGEQHGADALLIFRDLLAESLKDRQRRLAAEAVLNFKLP' A
#
# COMPACT_ATOMS: atom_id res chain seq x y z
N MET A 1 -0.34 12.09 5.90
CA MET A 1 0.98 11.56 6.30
C MET A 1 0.85 10.37 7.26
N MET A 2 -0.03 10.41 8.27
CA MET A 2 -0.26 9.28 9.19
C MET A 2 -0.72 7.99 8.48
N GLU A 3 -1.67 8.09 7.55
CA GLU A 3 -2.18 6.94 6.78
C GLU A 3 -1.10 6.26 5.93
N LEU A 4 -0.24 7.05 5.30
CA LEU A 4 0.89 6.56 4.51
C LEU A 4 1.89 5.79 5.38
N ALA A 5 2.25 6.35 6.54
CA ALA A 5 3.16 5.72 7.48
C ALA A 5 2.55 4.45 8.11
N ARG A 6 1.23 4.44 8.34
CA ARG A 6 0.47 3.27 8.82
C ARG A 6 0.50 2.16 7.78
N GLY A 7 0.07 2.45 6.55
CA GLY A 7 0.00 1.47 5.46
C GLY A 7 1.36 0.87 5.12
N SER A 8 2.41 1.69 5.00
CA SER A 8 3.75 1.18 4.68
C SER A 8 4.34 0.34 5.82
N SER A 9 4.01 0.64 7.08
CA SER A 9 4.43 -0.17 8.22
C SER A 9 3.71 -1.51 8.25
N TYR A 10 2.39 -1.49 8.02
CA TYR A 10 1.58 -2.71 8.03
C TYR A 10 2.04 -3.67 6.92
N ILE A 11 2.14 -3.20 5.69
CA ILE A 11 2.60 -4.00 4.54
C ILE A 11 4.04 -4.51 4.73
N ALA A 12 4.94 -3.69 5.31
CA ALA A 12 6.32 -4.11 5.55
C ALA A 12 6.46 -5.17 6.65
N SER A 13 5.45 -5.33 7.51
CA SER A 13 5.46 -6.25 8.65
C SER A 13 4.94 -7.66 8.32
N THR A 14 4.33 -7.86 7.15
CA THR A 14 3.76 -9.15 6.75
C THR A 14 4.84 -10.18 6.45
N LEU A 15 4.61 -11.43 6.86
CA LEU A 15 5.59 -12.52 6.79
C LEU A 15 5.49 -13.38 5.52
N THR A 16 4.36 -13.33 4.81
CA THR A 16 4.11 -14.16 3.62
C THR A 16 3.54 -13.32 2.48
N PRO A 17 3.71 -13.76 1.21
CA PRO A 17 3.08 -13.09 0.07
C PRO A 17 1.56 -12.98 0.21
N ALA A 18 0.90 -14.01 0.75
CA ALA A 18 -0.56 -13.99 0.94
C ALA A 18 -0.99 -12.93 1.98
N THR A 19 -0.28 -12.83 3.10
CA THR A 19 -0.58 -11.80 4.13
C THR A 19 -0.23 -10.40 3.62
N GLN A 20 0.78 -10.26 2.78
CA GLN A 20 1.13 -9.01 2.12
C GLN A 20 0.03 -8.54 1.16
N GLN A 21 -0.50 -9.44 0.32
CA GLN A 21 -1.59 -9.11 -0.61
C GLN A 21 -2.86 -8.67 0.14
N ALA A 22 -3.20 -9.35 1.24
CA ALA A 22 -4.32 -8.94 2.09
C ALA A 22 -4.10 -7.54 2.70
N ALA A 23 -2.90 -7.27 3.22
CA ALA A 23 -2.57 -5.96 3.78
C ALA A 23 -2.62 -4.83 2.73
N ILE A 24 -2.18 -5.10 1.50
CA ILE A 24 -2.28 -4.13 0.39
C ILE A 24 -3.75 -3.85 0.07
N ALA A 25 -4.57 -4.90 -0.04
CA ALA A 25 -6.00 -4.77 -0.31
C ALA A 25 -6.70 -3.92 0.75
N GLU A 26 -6.46 -4.21 2.03
CA GLU A 26 -7.02 -3.47 3.16
C GLU A 26 -6.65 -1.99 3.11
N VAL A 27 -5.36 -1.67 2.98
CA VAL A 27 -4.85 -0.29 2.96
C VAL A 27 -5.42 0.51 1.78
N LEU A 28 -5.52 -0.10 0.59
CA LEU A 28 -6.03 0.58 -0.61
C LEU A 28 -7.56 0.73 -0.58
N ASN A 29 -8.29 -0.29 -0.10
CA ASN A 29 -9.74 -0.22 0.03
C ASN A 29 -10.15 0.81 1.07
N GLU A 30 -9.57 0.78 2.28
CA GLU A 30 -9.88 1.75 3.33
C GLU A 30 -9.64 3.19 2.86
N PHE A 31 -8.51 3.44 2.18
CA PHE A 31 -8.19 4.76 1.68
C PHE A 31 -9.15 5.19 0.55
N GLY A 32 -9.45 4.28 -0.38
CA GLY A 32 -10.36 4.54 -1.49
C GLY A 32 -11.80 4.85 -1.03
N GLU A 33 -12.30 4.13 -0.03
CA GLU A 33 -13.61 4.37 0.57
C GLU A 33 -13.72 5.74 1.23
N GLN A 34 -12.63 6.22 1.84
CA GLN A 34 -12.62 7.49 2.58
C GLN A 34 -12.36 8.71 1.68
N HIS A 35 -11.49 8.57 0.67
CA HIS A 35 -10.96 9.72 -0.10
C HIS A 35 -11.30 9.67 -1.59
N GLY A 36 -11.84 8.56 -2.09
CA GLY A 36 -12.24 8.38 -3.48
C GLY A 36 -11.11 7.90 -4.40
N ALA A 37 -11.50 7.49 -5.61
CA ALA A 37 -10.62 6.84 -6.59
C ALA A 37 -9.48 7.74 -7.10
N ASP A 38 -9.72 9.04 -7.27
CA ASP A 38 -8.69 9.97 -7.76
C ASP A 38 -7.55 10.12 -6.75
N ALA A 39 -7.89 10.23 -5.46
CA ALA A 39 -6.90 10.29 -4.38
C ALA A 39 -6.18 8.95 -4.19
N LEU A 40 -6.87 7.83 -4.42
CA LEU A 40 -6.31 6.49 -4.28
C LEU A 40 -5.12 6.24 -5.21
N LEU A 41 -5.15 6.76 -6.44
CA LEU A 41 -4.04 6.62 -7.39
C LEU A 41 -2.77 7.29 -6.84
N ILE A 42 -2.89 8.53 -6.37
CA ILE A 42 -1.77 9.29 -5.79
C ILE A 42 -1.26 8.60 -4.53
N PHE A 43 -2.18 8.13 -3.68
CA PHE A 43 -1.83 7.43 -2.45
C PHE A 43 -1.06 6.13 -2.71
N ARG A 44 -1.47 5.33 -3.71
CA ARG A 44 -0.76 4.11 -4.11
C ARG A 44 0.68 4.41 -4.50
N ASP A 45 0.91 5.44 -5.29
CA ASP A 45 2.24 5.80 -5.75
C ASP A 45 3.12 6.25 -4.56
N LEU A 46 2.59 7.10 -3.68
CA LEU A 46 3.29 7.50 -2.46
C LEU A 46 3.58 6.32 -1.52
N LEU A 47 2.66 5.36 -1.43
CA LEU A 47 2.82 4.15 -0.62
C LEU A 47 3.94 3.26 -1.15
N ALA A 48 4.02 3.10 -2.48
CA ALA A 48 5.11 2.37 -3.13
C ALA A 48 6.46 3.05 -2.89
N GLU A 49 6.55 4.38 -3.04
CA GLU A 49 7.78 5.13 -2.73
C GLU A 49 8.18 4.98 -1.26
N SER A 50 7.23 5.09 -0.33
CA SER A 50 7.48 4.89 1.10
C SER A 50 8.03 3.49 1.42
N LEU A 51 7.60 2.46 0.69
CA LEU A 51 8.13 1.11 0.82
C LEU A 51 9.52 0.96 0.19
N LYS A 52 9.81 1.64 -0.92
CA LYS A 52 11.15 1.69 -1.53
C LYS A 52 12.17 2.34 -0.61
N ASP A 53 11.81 3.46 0.04
CA ASP A 53 12.66 4.15 1.02
C ASP A 53 13.01 3.24 2.20
N ARG A 54 12.12 2.32 2.56
CA ARG A 54 12.33 1.29 3.59
C ARG A 54 13.05 0.03 3.08
N GLN A 55 13.61 0.08 1.87
CA GLN A 55 14.27 -1.03 1.17
C GLN A 55 13.35 -2.25 0.93
N ARG A 56 12.03 -2.07 0.94
CA ARG A 56 11.03 -3.12 0.68
C ARG A 56 10.58 -3.10 -0.79
N ARG A 57 11.52 -3.29 -1.72
CA ARG A 57 11.27 -3.16 -3.18
C ARG A 57 10.19 -4.11 -3.69
N LEU A 58 10.20 -5.38 -3.28
CA LEU A 58 9.18 -6.35 -3.67
C LEU A 58 7.77 -5.96 -3.18
N ALA A 59 7.69 -5.35 -1.99
CA ALA A 59 6.43 -4.84 -1.46
C ALA A 59 5.93 -3.63 -2.26
N ALA A 60 6.84 -2.72 -2.63
CA ALA A 60 6.51 -1.58 -3.47
C ALA A 60 6.02 -2.03 -4.86
N GLU A 61 6.68 -3.01 -5.48
CA GLU A 61 6.24 -3.61 -6.75
C GLU A 61 4.88 -4.29 -6.61
N ALA A 62 4.63 -5.00 -5.51
CA ALA A 62 3.33 -5.60 -5.25
C ALA A 62 2.21 -4.56 -5.12
N VAL A 63 2.47 -3.41 -4.47
CA VAL A 63 1.51 -2.29 -4.37
C VAL A 63 1.21 -1.68 -5.73
N LEU A 64 2.24 -1.45 -6.57
CA LEU A 64 2.06 -0.85 -7.90
C LEU A 64 1.31 -1.77 -8.87
N ASN A 65 1.53 -3.08 -8.77
CA ASN A 65 0.85 -4.08 -9.59
C ASN A 65 -0.49 -4.55 -9.01
N PHE A 66 -0.90 -4.03 -7.85
CA PHE A 66 -2.15 -4.41 -7.23
C PHE A 66 -3.34 -3.91 -8.06
N LYS A 67 -4.30 -4.79 -8.33
CA LYS A 67 -5.52 -4.42 -9.03
C LYS A 67 -6.39 -3.59 -8.08
N LEU A 68 -6.61 -2.32 -8.43
CA LEU A 68 -7.48 -1.44 -7.66
C LEU A 68 -8.94 -1.93 -7.67
N PRO A 69 -9.68 -1.73 -6.57
CA PRO A 69 -11.10 -2.05 -6.47
C PRO A 69 -11.96 -1.26 -7.46
#